data_AF-A0A1I1VVZ9-F1
#
_entry.id   AF-A0A1I1VVZ9-F1
#
_cell.length_a   1.000
_cell.length_b   1.000
_cell.length_c   1.000
_cell.angle_alpha   90.00
_cell.angle_beta   90.00
_cell.angle_gamma   90.00
#
_symmetry.space_group_name_H-M   'P 1'
#
loop_
_entity.id
_entity.type
_entity.pdbx_description
1 polymer ?
#
loop_
_entity_poly.entity_id
_entity_poly.type
_entity_poly.pdbx_seq_one_letter_code
_entity_poly.pdbx_strand_id
1 'polypeptide(L)'
;MRRAAWMLALPWALGCTAGSDDDLQAPLVLPLEVLGPAGTERIADVWLDETQLAAADSAALVLTLHNVVQPGSAELVVNAGEAIDVSGPFVHPDGRVSTAEIGIDPGLLVPGVNRLAFRYPRQVVDAGAAVSGYRVLHVALRIGDTTHVLGEPDEPPERWRPLRDDAASIERGRSYFQDVARDGGPTCARCHADSGADLQYYAFSDRSIVERAMFHEFSRTEAEDLASYIRSLPVPAEGRPYRPAFQPGADNHGAAGAGLESILPDDASFGEHLWGAAGLPADLPWDWPETVDTFVLPTSIAVPTFVRWLPRRIDERWFTRRDGELAAAEAALADDSSLEHAQAFMTAAMAVGREILVEEGDHLARIDLLRYAAVKLWDWSRRNGFDDPDHGMPDGSPAYPYEVGFAFFEAADAPGGVPAPMAQTLSWWWAQLAANPGRGLSTGQRPLDYEDVLTAAEAGGAGPNEIAFLHLYGSWEESRGPVADTWGTEHGPVRLLAVPMRRLDPAGRATILRRFFAKQSEFVAGGGVLTQGHHIALSQAWNQGCAELSAAQRDALRGAAPAEIRPDLAGCP
;
A
#
# COMPACT_ATOMS: atom_id res chain seq x y z
N MET A 1 43.53 -27.50 -3.89
CA MET A 1 43.70 -28.49 -2.80
C MET A 1 42.33 -28.90 -2.30
N ARG A 2 41.97 -30.17 -2.48
CA ARG A 2 40.70 -30.76 -2.03
C ARG A 2 40.72 -30.91 -0.51
N ARG A 3 39.65 -30.51 0.18
CA ARG A 3 39.31 -31.05 1.50
C ARG A 3 37.81 -31.30 1.60
N ALA A 4 37.48 -32.59 1.68
CA ALA A 4 36.22 -33.12 2.14
C ALA A 4 36.26 -33.20 3.68
N ALA A 5 35.12 -32.97 4.33
CA ALA A 5 34.83 -33.52 5.65
C ALA A 5 33.31 -33.66 5.85
N TRP A 6 32.80 -34.89 5.79
CA TRP A 6 32.31 -35.69 6.93
C TRP A 6 30.89 -35.31 7.38
N MET A 7 29.90 -35.87 6.68
CA MET A 7 28.53 -36.07 7.17
C MET A 7 28.52 -37.25 8.16
N LEU A 8 28.15 -36.99 9.41
CA LEU A 8 27.74 -37.99 10.38
C LEU A 8 26.21 -37.95 10.49
N ALA A 9 25.57 -39.00 9.98
CA ALA A 9 24.15 -39.25 10.20
C ALA A 9 23.96 -39.81 11.62
N LEU A 10 23.13 -39.13 12.42
CA LEU A 10 22.59 -39.64 13.68
C LEU A 10 21.07 -39.81 13.51
N PRO A 11 20.49 -40.99 13.79
CA PRO A 11 19.05 -41.18 13.74
C PRO A 11 18.43 -40.66 15.04
N TRP A 12 17.69 -39.55 14.97
CA TRP A 12 16.77 -39.14 16.03
C TRP A 12 15.43 -39.83 15.80
N ALA A 13 15.28 -41.02 16.39
CA ALA A 13 13.97 -41.59 16.67
C ALA A 13 13.54 -41.09 18.05
N LEU A 14 12.87 -39.93 18.09
CA LEU A 14 12.11 -39.51 19.26
C LEU A 14 10.75 -40.19 19.20
N GLY A 15 10.49 -41.03 20.20
CA GLY A 15 9.19 -41.65 20.40
C GLY A 15 8.15 -40.59 20.74
N CYS A 16 7.09 -40.52 19.94
CA CYS A 16 5.87 -39.81 20.27
C CYS A 16 5.22 -40.50 21.48
N THR A 17 5.22 -39.85 22.63
CA THR A 17 4.22 -40.13 23.67
C THR A 17 2.91 -39.54 23.20
N ALA A 18 1.88 -40.37 23.04
CA ALA A 18 0.53 -39.93 22.74
C ALA A 18 0.05 -38.95 23.81
N GLY A 19 -0.07 -37.67 23.45
CA GLY A 19 -0.83 -36.70 24.21
C GLY A 19 -2.31 -37.12 24.25
N SER A 20 -2.99 -36.83 25.34
CA SER A 20 -4.43 -37.01 25.48
C SER A 20 -5.18 -36.25 24.37
N ASP A 21 -6.33 -36.77 23.91
CA ASP A 21 -7.17 -36.16 22.86
C ASP A 21 -7.56 -34.69 23.12
N ASP A 22 -7.42 -34.18 24.35
CA ASP A 22 -7.64 -32.76 24.71
C ASP A 22 -6.53 -31.80 24.22
N ASP A 23 -5.32 -32.28 23.89
CA ASP A 23 -4.20 -31.43 23.45
C ASP A 23 -4.28 -31.10 21.93
N LEU A 24 -5.23 -31.70 21.20
CA LEU A 24 -5.45 -31.49 19.76
C LEU A 24 -6.44 -30.37 19.44
N GLN A 25 -6.85 -29.58 20.44
CA GLN A 25 -7.87 -28.52 20.31
C GLN A 25 -7.31 -27.10 20.45
N ALA A 26 -5.99 -26.88 20.40
CA ALA A 26 -5.49 -25.52 20.37
C ALA A 26 -6.03 -24.84 19.09
N PRO A 27 -6.79 -23.73 19.20
CA PRO A 27 -7.34 -23.07 18.03
C PRO A 27 -6.21 -22.60 17.13
N LEU A 28 -6.39 -22.76 15.81
CA LEU A 28 -5.48 -22.17 14.83
C LEU A 28 -5.41 -20.65 15.07
N VAL A 29 -4.22 -20.10 15.30
CA VAL A 29 -4.06 -18.65 15.50
C VAL A 29 -3.70 -17.97 14.18
N LEU A 30 -4.42 -16.89 13.84
CA LEU A 30 -4.23 -16.09 12.65
C LEU A 30 -3.71 -14.68 12.98
N PRO A 31 -2.78 -14.11 12.19
CA PRO A 31 -2.32 -14.62 10.91
C PRO A 31 -1.34 -15.79 11.02
N LEU A 32 -1.54 -16.83 10.21
CA LEU A 32 -0.56 -17.91 10.08
C LEU A 32 0.60 -17.40 9.20
N GLU A 33 1.72 -17.11 9.83
CA GLU A 33 2.90 -16.61 9.15
C GLU A 33 3.72 -17.76 8.54
N VAL A 34 3.79 -17.84 7.21
CA VAL A 34 4.62 -18.80 6.49
C VAL A 34 5.92 -18.08 6.10
N LEU A 35 6.67 -17.68 7.13
CA LEU A 35 7.90 -16.88 7.01
C LEU A 35 9.13 -17.71 7.40
N GLY A 36 10.17 -17.62 6.57
CA GLY A 36 11.44 -18.32 6.75
C GLY A 36 12.14 -18.62 5.40
N PRO A 37 13.19 -19.46 5.39
CA PRO A 37 13.86 -19.87 4.16
C PRO A 37 12.95 -20.70 3.25
N ALA A 38 13.37 -20.90 1.99
CA ALA A 38 12.72 -21.84 1.08
C ALA A 38 12.50 -23.21 1.72
N GLY A 39 11.30 -23.76 1.58
CA GLY A 39 10.85 -25.00 2.22
C GLY A 39 10.15 -24.79 3.57
N THR A 40 9.97 -23.56 4.03
CA THR A 40 9.21 -23.28 5.26
C THR A 40 7.78 -23.79 5.15
N GLU A 41 7.35 -24.53 6.16
CA GLU A 41 5.99 -25.09 6.27
C GLU A 41 5.34 -24.64 7.57
N ARG A 42 4.02 -24.38 7.51
CA ARG A 42 3.16 -24.22 8.68
C ARG A 42 1.88 -25.01 8.52
N ILE A 43 1.44 -25.58 9.65
CA ILE A 43 0.39 -26.58 9.68
C ILE A 43 -0.77 -26.01 10.47
N ALA A 44 -1.97 -26.18 9.93
CA ALA A 44 -3.22 -25.95 10.62
C ALA A 44 -3.99 -27.28 10.65
N ASP A 45 -4.35 -27.72 11.84
CA ASP A 45 -5.18 -28.92 12.02
C ASP A 45 -6.64 -28.51 12.18
N VAL A 46 -7.54 -29.22 11.50
CA VAL A 46 -8.97 -28.94 11.43
C VAL A 46 -9.73 -30.22 11.75
N TRP A 47 -10.59 -30.16 12.76
CA TRP A 47 -11.43 -31.30 13.09
C TRP A 47 -12.76 -31.25 12.32
N LEU A 48 -13.15 -32.37 11.70
CA LEU A 48 -14.42 -32.55 11.00
C LEU A 48 -15.14 -33.81 11.49
N ASP A 49 -16.43 -33.73 11.78
CA ASP A 49 -17.25 -34.90 12.07
C ASP A 49 -17.79 -35.59 10.81
N GLU A 50 -18.34 -36.80 11.01
CA GLU A 50 -18.95 -37.57 9.92
C GLU A 50 -20.13 -36.85 9.27
N THR A 51 -20.86 -36.00 10.01
CA THR A 51 -22.04 -35.28 9.49
C THR A 51 -21.66 -34.14 8.57
N GLN A 52 -20.55 -33.45 8.86
CA GLN A 52 -19.95 -32.43 7.99
C GLN A 52 -19.50 -33.02 6.65
N LEU A 53 -19.14 -34.30 6.62
CA LEU A 53 -18.65 -34.99 5.42
C LEU A 53 -19.71 -35.82 4.68
N ALA A 54 -20.84 -36.15 5.33
CA ALA A 54 -21.84 -37.10 4.84
C ALA A 54 -22.49 -36.74 3.49
N ALA A 55 -22.34 -35.50 3.01
CA ALA A 55 -22.86 -35.01 1.73
C ALA A 55 -21.87 -34.13 0.96
N ALA A 56 -20.56 -34.27 1.22
CA ALA A 56 -19.53 -33.47 0.56
C ALA A 56 -19.37 -33.85 -0.92
N ASP A 57 -20.15 -33.25 -1.81
CA ASP A 57 -19.99 -33.35 -3.27
C ASP A 57 -18.92 -32.37 -3.81
N SER A 58 -18.57 -31.39 -2.99
CA SER A 58 -17.61 -30.33 -3.29
C SER A 58 -16.95 -29.85 -2.01
N ALA A 59 -15.69 -29.43 -2.13
CA ALA A 59 -14.91 -28.86 -1.04
C ALA A 59 -14.02 -27.76 -1.59
N ALA A 60 -13.87 -26.68 -0.83
CA ALA A 60 -13.01 -25.57 -1.20
C ALA A 60 -12.47 -24.86 0.05
N LEU A 61 -11.31 -24.21 -0.07
CA LEU A 61 -10.79 -23.31 0.93
C LEU A 61 -10.95 -21.87 0.46
N VAL A 62 -11.65 -21.06 1.25
CA VAL A 62 -11.66 -19.62 1.12
C VAL A 62 -10.47 -19.09 1.92
N LEU A 63 -9.51 -18.49 1.23
CA LEU A 63 -8.28 -17.97 1.83
C LEU A 63 -8.19 -16.47 1.62
N THR A 64 -7.66 -15.76 2.62
CA THR A 64 -7.15 -14.40 2.46
C THR A 64 -5.66 -14.42 2.68
N LEU A 65 -4.87 -14.12 1.64
CA LEU A 65 -3.42 -14.16 1.67
C LEU A 65 -2.80 -12.77 1.50
N HIS A 66 -1.66 -12.56 2.12
CA HIS A 66 -0.83 -11.35 1.99
C HIS A 66 0.57 -11.72 1.50
N ASN A 67 1.14 -10.88 0.63
CA ASN A 67 2.52 -10.95 0.15
C ASN A 67 2.86 -12.21 -0.68
N VAL A 68 1.91 -12.65 -1.51
CA VAL A 68 2.15 -13.62 -2.59
C VAL A 68 2.49 -12.83 -3.85
N VAL A 69 3.78 -12.72 -4.18
CA VAL A 69 4.25 -11.73 -5.17
C VAL A 69 4.66 -12.33 -6.50
N GLN A 70 4.80 -13.65 -6.56
CA GLN A 70 5.14 -14.40 -7.76
C GLN A 70 4.44 -15.77 -7.78
N PRO A 71 4.19 -16.36 -8.96
CA PRO A 71 3.69 -17.73 -9.08
C PRO A 71 4.62 -18.76 -8.42
N GLY A 72 4.05 -19.86 -7.92
CA GLY A 72 4.77 -20.94 -7.24
C GLY A 72 5.49 -20.50 -5.97
N SER A 73 5.02 -19.44 -5.30
CA SER A 73 5.59 -18.96 -4.03
C SER A 73 4.76 -19.35 -2.80
N ALA A 74 3.58 -19.94 -3.00
CA ALA A 74 2.72 -20.40 -1.94
C ALA A 74 2.05 -21.71 -2.36
N GLU A 75 2.18 -22.73 -1.52
CA GLU A 75 1.58 -24.05 -1.74
C GLU A 75 0.70 -24.45 -0.56
N LEU A 76 -0.29 -25.29 -0.83
CA LEU A 76 -1.14 -25.94 0.15
C LEU A 76 -1.10 -27.45 -0.05
N VAL A 77 -0.97 -28.21 1.03
CA VAL A 77 -1.15 -29.66 1.06
C VAL A 77 -2.29 -29.98 2.03
N VAL A 78 -3.29 -30.72 1.55
CA VAL A 78 -4.41 -31.20 2.39
C VAL A 78 -4.21 -32.69 2.66
N ASN A 79 -4.04 -33.07 3.93
CA ASN A 79 -3.77 -34.43 4.36
C ASN A 79 -2.63 -35.08 3.55
N ALA A 80 -2.90 -36.22 2.90
CA ALA A 80 -1.96 -36.95 2.06
C ALA A 80 -2.09 -36.60 0.56
N GLY A 81 -2.76 -35.49 0.25
CA GLY A 81 -2.94 -35.01 -1.12
C GLY A 81 -1.67 -34.45 -1.74
N GLU A 82 -1.75 -34.16 -3.04
CA GLU A 82 -0.68 -33.47 -3.76
C GLU A 82 -0.60 -31.99 -3.35
N ALA A 83 0.57 -31.39 -3.53
CA ALA A 83 0.73 -29.95 -3.31
C ALA A 83 -0.03 -29.16 -4.38
N ILE A 84 -0.86 -28.23 -3.92
CA ILE A 84 -1.63 -27.30 -4.73
C ILE A 84 -0.87 -25.98 -4.74
N ASP A 85 -0.44 -25.50 -5.91
CA ASP A 85 0.04 -24.13 -6.04
C ASP A 85 -1.15 -23.19 -5.86
N VAL A 86 -1.23 -22.58 -4.68
CA VAL A 86 -2.31 -21.65 -4.38
C VAL A 86 -2.01 -20.26 -4.90
N SER A 87 -0.81 -19.96 -5.37
CA SER A 87 -0.39 -18.59 -5.67
C SER A 87 -1.27 -17.89 -6.71
N GLY A 88 -1.78 -18.62 -7.71
CA GLY A 88 -2.50 -18.09 -8.89
C GLY A 88 -3.39 -16.86 -8.63
N PRO A 89 -4.53 -17.01 -7.94
CA PRO A 89 -5.45 -15.90 -7.69
C PRO A 89 -4.96 -14.85 -6.69
N PHE A 90 -3.83 -15.11 -6.00
CA PHE A 90 -3.26 -14.21 -5.00
C PHE A 90 -1.98 -13.52 -5.46
N VAL A 91 -1.48 -13.78 -6.68
CA VAL A 91 -0.26 -13.13 -7.17
C VAL A 91 -0.53 -11.65 -7.43
N HIS A 92 0.01 -10.81 -6.56
CA HIS A 92 0.02 -9.36 -6.73
C HIS A 92 1.46 -8.84 -6.60
N PRO A 93 2.04 -8.21 -7.64
CA PRO A 93 3.42 -7.75 -7.57
C PRO A 93 3.68 -6.70 -6.48
N ASP A 94 2.65 -5.93 -6.12
CA ASP A 94 2.66 -5.00 -4.99
C ASP A 94 2.35 -5.67 -3.65
N GLY A 95 2.24 -7.00 -3.59
CA GLY A 95 2.07 -7.79 -2.38
C GLY A 95 0.83 -7.45 -1.57
N ARG A 96 -0.18 -6.82 -2.17
CA ARG A 96 -1.45 -6.51 -1.51
C ARG A 96 -2.13 -7.78 -0.99
N VAL A 97 -3.13 -7.57 -0.14
CA VAL A 97 -3.99 -8.64 0.35
C VAL A 97 -4.98 -9.04 -0.73
N SER A 98 -5.26 -10.34 -0.83
CA SER A 98 -6.26 -10.86 -1.76
C SER A 98 -7.01 -12.03 -1.14
N THR A 99 -8.28 -12.15 -1.50
CA THR A 99 -9.17 -13.23 -1.07
C THR A 99 -9.63 -14.01 -2.28
N ALA A 100 -9.52 -15.34 -2.23
CA ALA A 100 -10.00 -16.21 -3.28
C ALA A 100 -10.38 -17.59 -2.73
N GLU A 101 -11.14 -18.32 -3.52
CA GLU A 101 -11.53 -19.70 -3.23
C GLU A 101 -10.68 -20.68 -4.05
N ILE A 102 -10.17 -21.72 -3.39
CA ILE A 102 -9.40 -22.80 -3.98
C ILE A 102 -10.16 -24.11 -3.81
N GLY A 103 -10.61 -24.70 -4.92
CA GLY A 103 -11.23 -26.02 -4.90
C GLY A 103 -10.24 -27.09 -4.43
N ILE A 104 -10.69 -27.99 -3.57
CA ILE A 104 -9.94 -29.17 -3.11
C ILE A 104 -10.77 -30.43 -3.37
N ASP A 105 -10.12 -31.57 -3.54
CA ASP A 105 -10.82 -32.85 -3.69
C ASP A 105 -11.49 -33.22 -2.34
N PRO A 106 -12.84 -33.35 -2.29
CA PRO A 106 -13.54 -33.74 -1.07
C PRO A 106 -13.07 -35.09 -0.51
N GLY A 107 -12.58 -35.99 -1.38
CA GLY A 107 -12.05 -37.29 -0.97
C GLY A 107 -10.75 -37.22 -0.17
N LEU A 108 -10.09 -36.05 -0.13
CA LEU A 108 -8.95 -35.81 0.76
C LEU A 108 -9.38 -35.57 2.20
N LEU A 109 -10.63 -35.17 2.45
CA LEU A 109 -11.13 -34.90 3.80
C LEU A 109 -11.57 -36.19 4.49
N VAL A 110 -11.27 -36.31 5.77
CA VAL A 110 -11.59 -37.49 6.59
C VAL A 110 -12.30 -37.09 7.88
N PRO A 111 -13.17 -37.95 8.43
CA PRO A 111 -13.68 -37.74 9.78
C PRO A 111 -12.51 -37.70 10.78
N GLY A 112 -12.54 -36.74 11.70
CA GLY A 112 -11.46 -36.45 12.64
C GLY A 112 -10.57 -35.30 12.17
N VAL A 113 -9.27 -35.39 12.49
CA VAL A 113 -8.29 -34.33 12.22
C VAL A 113 -7.87 -34.36 10.74
N ASN A 114 -7.95 -33.19 10.11
CA ASN A 114 -7.50 -32.89 8.76
C ASN A 114 -6.37 -31.87 8.83
N ARG A 115 -5.24 -32.19 8.20
CA ARG A 115 -4.04 -31.35 8.21
C ARG A 115 -3.98 -30.48 6.97
N LEU A 116 -3.88 -29.17 7.17
CA LEU A 116 -3.63 -28.18 6.13
C LEU A 116 -2.19 -27.66 6.27
N ALA A 117 -1.30 -28.06 5.36
CA ALA A 117 0.10 -27.61 5.34
C ALA A 117 0.28 -26.48 4.32
N PHE A 118 0.50 -25.26 4.80
CA PHE A 118 0.86 -24.09 4.01
C PHE A 118 2.38 -24.01 3.88
N ARG A 119 2.89 -23.87 2.64
CA ARG A 119 4.31 -24.00 2.35
C ARG A 119 4.81 -22.84 1.51
N TYR A 120 6.01 -22.37 1.85
CA TYR A 120 6.82 -21.43 1.07
C TYR A 120 7.92 -22.23 0.34
N PRO A 121 7.64 -22.81 -0.84
CA PRO A 121 8.48 -23.85 -1.43
C PRO A 121 9.81 -23.31 -1.97
N ARG A 122 9.87 -22.04 -2.37
CA ARG A 122 11.04 -21.42 -3.00
C ARG A 122 11.27 -20.00 -2.51
N GLN A 123 12.53 -19.60 -2.47
CA GLN A 123 12.90 -18.21 -2.25
C GLN A 123 12.47 -17.36 -3.46
N VAL A 124 11.78 -16.27 -3.18
CA VAL A 124 11.36 -15.27 -4.15
C VAL A 124 12.26 -14.05 -4.02
N VAL A 125 12.63 -13.47 -5.17
CA VAL A 125 13.34 -12.20 -5.26
C VAL A 125 12.40 -11.18 -5.91
N ASP A 126 12.14 -10.10 -5.20
CA ASP A 126 11.31 -8.98 -5.62
C ASP A 126 12.16 -7.71 -5.67
N ALA A 127 12.31 -7.13 -6.86
CA ALA A 127 13.13 -5.95 -7.12
C ALA A 127 14.57 -6.05 -6.53
N GLY A 128 15.17 -7.25 -6.61
CA GLY A 128 16.53 -7.50 -6.10
C GLY A 128 16.60 -7.85 -4.60
N ALA A 129 15.47 -7.87 -3.89
CA ALA A 129 15.40 -8.26 -2.48
C ALA A 129 14.69 -9.59 -2.26
N ALA A 130 15.23 -10.41 -1.36
CA ALA A 130 14.59 -11.65 -0.95
C ALA A 130 13.31 -11.38 -0.13
N VAL A 131 12.21 -12.02 -0.54
CA VAL A 131 10.94 -12.00 0.18
C VAL A 131 10.94 -13.11 1.22
N SER A 132 10.58 -12.82 2.48
CA SER A 132 10.69 -13.81 3.56
C SER A 132 9.53 -14.81 3.64
N GLY A 133 8.55 -14.75 2.73
CA GLY A 133 7.38 -15.62 2.70
C GLY A 133 6.06 -14.84 2.60
N TYR A 134 4.97 -15.47 3.02
CA TYR A 134 3.61 -14.91 2.96
C TYR A 134 2.86 -15.12 4.28
N ARG A 135 1.68 -14.49 4.39
CA ARG A 135 0.79 -14.66 5.55
C ARG A 135 -0.57 -15.15 5.11
N VAL A 136 -1.16 -16.05 5.90
CA VAL A 136 -2.56 -16.44 5.78
C VAL A 136 -3.34 -15.65 6.84
N LEU A 137 -4.21 -14.75 6.38
CA LEU A 137 -4.98 -13.85 7.25
C LEU A 137 -6.38 -14.39 7.58
N HIS A 138 -6.93 -15.21 6.69
CA HIS A 138 -8.21 -15.88 6.86
C HIS A 138 -8.16 -17.26 6.21
N VAL A 139 -8.82 -18.22 6.84
CA VAL A 139 -9.04 -19.57 6.29
C VAL A 139 -10.47 -19.98 6.63
N ALA A 140 -11.23 -20.41 5.64
CA ALA A 140 -12.49 -21.12 5.85
C ALA A 140 -12.59 -22.33 4.92
N LEU A 141 -13.07 -23.44 5.45
CA LEU A 141 -13.33 -24.66 4.69
C LEU A 141 -14.81 -24.70 4.32
N ARG A 142 -15.11 -24.64 3.02
CA ARG A 142 -16.44 -24.82 2.46
C ARG A 142 -16.62 -26.27 2.03
N ILE A 143 -17.66 -26.93 2.53
CA ILE A 143 -18.03 -28.31 2.20
C ILE A 143 -19.50 -28.30 1.77
N GLY A 144 -19.75 -28.52 0.48
CA GLY A 144 -21.06 -28.24 -0.12
C GLY A 144 -21.47 -26.77 0.12
N ASP A 145 -22.63 -26.58 0.74
CA ASP A 145 -23.18 -25.26 1.10
C ASP A 145 -22.76 -24.78 2.51
N THR A 146 -22.00 -25.60 3.26
CA THR A 146 -21.59 -25.26 4.64
C THR A 146 -20.19 -24.64 4.65
N THR A 147 -20.02 -23.54 5.36
CA THR A 147 -18.72 -22.88 5.56
C THR A 147 -18.29 -22.98 7.02
N HIS A 148 -17.09 -23.50 7.23
CA HIS A 148 -16.43 -23.58 8.53
C HIS A 148 -15.26 -22.60 8.55
N VAL A 149 -15.43 -21.47 9.25
CA VAL A 149 -14.32 -20.53 9.48
C VAL A 149 -13.32 -21.17 10.43
N LEU A 150 -12.04 -21.12 10.07
CA LEU A 150 -10.96 -21.78 10.77
C LEU A 150 -10.07 -20.75 11.46
N GLY A 151 -9.81 -21.02 12.74
CA GLY A 151 -8.90 -20.24 13.56
C GLY A 151 -9.50 -19.02 14.24
N GLU A 152 -8.72 -18.47 15.15
CA GLU A 152 -9.00 -17.32 15.96
C GLU A 152 -7.93 -16.25 15.70
N PRO A 153 -8.26 -14.96 15.88
CA PRO A 153 -7.25 -13.91 15.81
C PRO A 153 -6.18 -14.10 16.89
N ASP A 154 -4.94 -13.72 16.57
CA ASP A 154 -3.82 -13.66 17.50
C ASP A 154 -4.08 -12.70 18.66
N GLU A 155 -3.28 -12.84 19.72
CA GLU A 155 -3.30 -11.91 20.83
C GLU A 155 -3.14 -10.46 20.31
N PRO A 156 -3.96 -9.52 20.80
CA PRO A 156 -3.82 -8.11 20.45
C PRO A 156 -2.39 -7.61 20.74
N PRO A 157 -1.69 -6.96 19.78
CA PRO A 157 -0.29 -6.58 19.92
C PRO A 157 0.04 -5.65 21.09
N GLU A 158 -0.95 -4.95 21.62
CA GLU A 158 -0.82 -4.10 22.81
C GLU A 158 -0.49 -4.93 24.07
N ARG A 159 -0.77 -6.24 24.02
CA ARG A 159 -0.44 -7.19 25.08
C ARG A 159 0.86 -7.94 24.86
N TRP A 160 1.44 -7.88 23.65
CA TRP A 160 2.73 -8.51 23.39
C TRP A 160 3.80 -7.95 24.34
N ARG A 161 4.75 -8.82 24.71
CA ARG A 161 5.84 -8.51 25.63
C ARG A 161 7.16 -8.91 24.98
N PRO A 162 8.30 -8.32 25.40
CA PRO A 162 9.60 -8.80 24.98
C PRO A 162 9.74 -10.31 25.21
N LEU A 163 10.26 -11.05 24.23
CA LEU A 163 10.58 -12.47 24.38
C LEU A 163 11.59 -12.71 25.51
N ARG A 164 12.46 -11.72 25.73
CA ARG A 164 13.50 -11.67 26.76
C ARG A 164 13.45 -10.28 27.40
N ASP A 165 12.96 -10.21 28.64
CA ASP A 165 12.67 -8.95 29.33
C ASP A 165 13.86 -8.39 30.14
N ASP A 166 15.00 -9.09 30.14
CA ASP A 166 16.20 -8.62 30.83
C ASP A 166 16.90 -7.48 30.07
N ALA A 167 17.35 -6.47 30.83
CA ALA A 167 17.95 -5.27 30.27
C ALA A 167 19.19 -5.54 29.39
N ALA A 168 19.94 -6.61 29.67
CA ALA A 168 21.11 -6.94 28.87
C ALA A 168 20.72 -7.49 27.49
N SER A 169 19.65 -8.28 27.39
CA SER A 169 19.11 -8.77 26.11
C SER A 169 18.52 -7.64 25.28
N ILE A 170 17.78 -6.73 25.90
CA ILE A 170 17.22 -5.54 25.22
C ILE A 170 18.36 -4.64 24.68
N GLU A 171 19.41 -4.39 25.47
CA GLU A 171 20.53 -3.56 25.02
C GLU A 171 21.35 -4.23 23.89
N ARG A 172 21.54 -5.55 23.94
CA ARG A 172 22.13 -6.28 22.80
C ARG A 172 21.26 -6.17 21.55
N GLY A 173 19.95 -6.35 21.70
CA GLY A 173 19.00 -6.18 20.60
C GLY A 173 19.08 -4.80 19.96
N ARG A 174 19.17 -3.74 20.76
CA ARG A 174 19.39 -2.36 20.28
C ARG A 174 20.65 -2.26 19.44
N SER A 175 21.78 -2.74 19.96
CA SER A 175 23.06 -2.67 19.24
C SER A 175 23.03 -3.51 17.96
N TYR A 176 22.43 -4.70 17.97
CA TYR A 176 22.25 -5.50 16.76
C TYR A 176 21.41 -4.77 15.71
N PHE A 177 20.39 -4.02 16.13
CA PHE A 177 19.53 -3.30 15.20
C PHE A 177 20.25 -2.10 14.55
N GLN A 178 20.99 -1.34 15.37
CA GLN A 178 21.54 -0.04 14.98
C GLN A 178 22.96 -0.15 14.39
N ASP A 179 23.79 -1.05 14.93
CA ASP A 179 25.24 -0.98 14.75
C ASP A 179 25.83 -2.18 14.01
N VAL A 180 25.10 -3.30 13.93
CA VAL A 180 25.64 -4.58 13.41
C VAL A 180 24.98 -4.96 12.09
N ALA A 181 25.81 -5.22 11.09
CA ALA A 181 25.44 -5.93 9.87
C ALA A 181 26.21 -7.25 9.81
N ARG A 182 25.50 -8.37 9.61
CA ARG A 182 26.10 -9.72 9.61
C ARG A 182 26.32 -10.27 8.21
N ASP A 183 25.41 -10.00 7.30
CA ASP A 183 25.38 -10.52 5.93
C ASP A 183 26.13 -9.63 4.91
N GLY A 184 26.85 -8.60 5.39
CA GLY A 184 27.54 -7.62 4.55
C GLY A 184 26.61 -6.57 3.90
N GLY A 185 25.31 -6.60 4.22
CA GLY A 185 24.37 -5.54 3.90
C GLY A 185 24.43 -4.36 4.88
N PRO A 186 23.45 -3.45 4.84
CA PRO A 186 23.35 -2.36 5.82
C PRO A 186 22.82 -2.88 7.17
N THR A 187 22.97 -2.08 8.24
CA THR A 187 22.30 -2.37 9.53
C THR A 187 20.78 -2.32 9.38
N CYS A 188 20.04 -2.98 10.28
CA CYS A 188 18.57 -2.99 10.24
C CYS A 188 18.01 -1.56 10.28
N ALA A 189 18.59 -0.69 11.12
CA ALA A 189 18.24 0.71 11.24
C ALA A 189 18.42 1.50 9.94
N ARG A 190 19.18 1.03 8.94
CA ARG A 190 19.27 1.72 7.64
C ARG A 190 17.98 1.58 6.84
N CYS A 191 17.33 0.41 6.87
CA CYS A 191 16.09 0.16 6.13
C CYS A 191 14.82 0.54 6.89
N HIS A 192 14.94 0.78 8.19
CA HIS A 192 13.84 1.02 9.13
C HIS A 192 13.96 2.40 9.79
N ALA A 193 13.02 2.76 10.66
CA ALA A 193 13.19 3.88 11.58
C ALA A 193 14.48 3.68 12.40
N ASP A 194 15.17 4.76 12.80
CA ASP A 194 16.48 4.64 13.46
C ASP A 194 16.42 3.84 14.77
N SER A 195 15.28 3.92 15.44
CA SER A 195 14.98 3.14 16.65
C SER A 195 14.33 1.79 16.38
N GLY A 196 13.81 1.54 15.17
CA GLY A 196 12.92 0.42 14.86
C GLY A 196 11.47 0.64 15.31
N ALA A 197 11.11 1.89 15.62
CA ALA A 197 9.75 2.25 16.03
C ALA A 197 8.68 1.88 15.00
N ASP A 198 9.01 1.82 13.71
CA ASP A 198 8.09 1.38 12.67
C ASP A 198 7.72 -0.10 12.80
N LEU A 199 8.67 -0.96 13.17
CA LEU A 199 8.41 -2.38 13.41
C LEU A 199 7.47 -2.60 14.60
N GLN A 200 7.59 -1.76 15.63
CA GLN A 200 6.70 -1.77 16.80
C GLN A 200 5.33 -1.16 16.46
N TYR A 201 5.30 0.01 15.81
CA TYR A 201 4.09 0.73 15.44
C TYR A 201 3.18 -0.09 14.53
N TYR A 202 3.76 -0.70 13.50
CA TYR A 202 3.03 -1.59 12.59
C TYR A 202 2.89 -3.02 13.10
N ALA A 203 3.22 -3.28 14.37
CA ALA A 203 3.04 -4.58 15.01
C ALA A 203 3.55 -5.77 14.18
N PHE A 204 4.77 -5.68 13.63
CA PHE A 204 5.41 -6.85 13.04
C PHE A 204 5.57 -7.88 14.13
N SER A 205 5.07 -9.11 13.95
CA SER A 205 5.16 -10.16 14.97
C SER A 205 6.61 -10.47 15.37
N ASP A 206 6.80 -11.04 16.56
CA ASP A 206 8.12 -11.48 17.01
C ASP A 206 8.74 -12.47 16.02
N ARG A 207 7.90 -13.33 15.46
CA ARG A 207 8.32 -14.28 14.45
C ARG A 207 8.80 -13.61 13.16
N SER A 208 8.07 -12.62 12.65
CA SER A 208 8.49 -11.90 11.45
C SER A 208 9.85 -11.22 11.67
N ILE A 209 10.08 -10.65 12.85
CA ILE A 209 11.35 -10.00 13.20
C ILE A 209 12.45 -11.05 13.31
N VAL A 210 12.21 -12.16 14.03
CA VAL A 210 13.19 -13.23 14.24
C VAL A 210 13.59 -13.89 12.93
N GLU A 211 12.63 -14.30 12.10
CA GLU A 211 12.93 -14.97 10.82
C GLU A 211 13.65 -14.03 9.84
N ARG A 212 13.32 -12.74 9.86
CA ARG A 212 14.02 -11.75 9.02
C ARG A 212 15.44 -11.48 9.52
N ALA A 213 15.65 -11.37 10.83
CA ALA A 213 16.98 -11.23 11.39
C ALA A 213 17.85 -12.47 11.11
N MET A 214 17.28 -13.68 11.24
CA MET A 214 17.98 -14.91 10.88
C MET A 214 18.34 -14.99 9.39
N PHE A 215 17.49 -14.44 8.52
CA PHE A 215 17.81 -14.29 7.10
C PHE A 215 19.04 -13.40 6.89
N HIS A 216 19.18 -12.34 7.69
CA HIS A 216 20.38 -11.49 7.75
C HIS A 216 21.48 -12.09 8.65
N GLU A 217 21.63 -13.42 8.68
CA GLU A 217 22.72 -14.15 9.35
C GLU A 217 22.86 -13.97 10.88
N PHE A 218 21.87 -13.41 11.57
CA PHE A 218 21.84 -13.44 13.03
C PHE A 218 21.48 -14.85 13.52
N SER A 219 22.07 -15.28 14.64
CA SER A 219 21.62 -16.49 15.32
C SER A 219 20.22 -16.29 15.92
N ARG A 220 19.49 -17.38 16.18
CA ARG A 220 18.15 -17.31 16.78
C ARG A 220 18.12 -16.50 18.08
N THR A 221 19.08 -16.68 18.98
CA THR A 221 19.13 -15.92 20.24
C THR A 221 19.36 -14.43 20.02
N GLU A 222 20.22 -14.05 19.06
CA GLU A 222 20.44 -12.64 18.71
C GLU A 222 19.20 -12.02 18.06
N ALA A 223 18.51 -12.79 17.22
CA ALA A 223 17.24 -12.42 16.60
C ALA A 223 16.11 -12.24 17.64
N GLU A 224 16.10 -13.07 18.69
CA GLU A 224 15.17 -12.93 19.82
C GLU A 224 15.51 -11.71 20.70
N ASP A 225 16.80 -11.39 20.90
CA ASP A 225 17.25 -10.15 21.55
C ASP A 225 16.77 -8.92 20.73
N LEU A 226 16.91 -8.95 19.40
CA LEU A 226 16.38 -7.93 18.46
C LEU A 226 14.87 -7.73 18.60
N ALA A 227 14.08 -8.81 18.52
CA ALA A 227 12.63 -8.73 18.69
C ALA A 227 12.25 -8.18 20.07
N SER A 228 12.97 -8.58 21.13
CA SER A 228 12.77 -8.09 22.49
C SER A 228 13.04 -6.59 22.61
N TYR A 229 14.07 -6.09 21.94
CA TYR A 229 14.35 -4.65 21.85
C TYR A 229 13.21 -3.89 21.18
N ILE A 230 12.72 -4.33 20.01
CA ILE A 230 11.61 -3.68 19.31
C ILE A 230 10.36 -3.62 20.21
N ARG A 231 10.05 -4.71 20.93
CA ARG A 231 8.92 -4.74 21.89
C ARG A 231 9.08 -3.84 23.10
N SER A 232 10.31 -3.46 23.44
CA SER A 232 10.58 -2.57 24.57
C SER A 232 10.40 -1.09 24.23
N LEU A 233 10.24 -0.75 22.94
CA LEU A 233 10.10 0.63 22.50
C LEU A 233 8.81 1.25 23.04
N PRO A 234 8.84 2.51 23.51
CA PRO A 234 7.67 3.20 24.06
C PRO A 234 6.78 3.76 22.93
N VAL A 235 6.37 2.90 22.00
CA VAL A 235 5.54 3.22 20.84
C VAL A 235 4.35 2.27 20.84
N PRO A 236 3.10 2.77 20.70
CA PRO A 236 1.93 1.91 20.65
C PRO A 236 1.93 1.08 19.36
N ALA A 237 1.29 -0.09 19.40
CA ALA A 237 1.19 -1.02 18.28
C ALA A 237 -0.15 -0.84 17.53
N GLU A 238 -0.26 0.24 16.76
CA GLU A 238 -1.51 0.68 16.11
C GLU A 238 -1.79 -0.04 14.77
N GLY A 239 -0.74 -0.30 13.99
CA GLY A 239 -0.85 -0.83 12.62
C GLY A 239 -0.70 -2.35 12.52
N ARG A 240 -0.70 -2.85 11.29
CA ARG A 240 -0.30 -4.23 10.95
C ARG A 240 0.56 -4.21 9.69
N PRO A 241 1.55 -5.10 9.53
CA PRO A 241 2.42 -5.07 8.35
C PRO A 241 1.69 -5.46 7.06
N TYR A 242 0.54 -6.11 7.18
CA TYR A 242 -0.34 -6.55 6.08
C TYR A 242 -1.58 -5.67 5.92
N ARG A 243 -1.79 -4.68 6.79
CA ARG A 243 -2.82 -3.66 6.58
C ARG A 243 -2.22 -2.50 5.77
N PRO A 244 -2.97 -1.91 4.83
CA PRO A 244 -2.50 -0.76 4.08
C PRO A 244 -2.32 0.45 4.99
N ALA A 245 -1.12 1.04 4.98
CA ALA A 245 -0.85 2.26 5.71
C ALA A 245 -1.58 3.43 5.03
N PHE A 246 -2.14 4.38 5.79
CA PHE A 246 -2.90 5.52 5.26
C PHE A 246 -4.17 5.17 4.48
N GLN A 247 -4.68 3.94 4.58
CA GLN A 247 -5.95 3.58 3.95
C GLN A 247 -7.05 4.52 4.47
N PRO A 248 -7.75 5.28 3.62
CA PRO A 248 -8.84 6.13 4.07
C PRO A 248 -10.07 5.29 4.46
N GLY A 249 -10.86 5.82 5.39
CA GLY A 249 -12.05 5.16 5.93
C GLY A 249 -12.47 5.73 7.28
N ALA A 250 -13.68 5.40 7.74
CA ALA A 250 -14.23 5.95 8.99
C ALA A 250 -13.37 5.66 10.23
N ASP A 251 -12.68 4.52 10.25
CA ASP A 251 -11.80 4.08 11.34
C ASP A 251 -10.32 4.38 11.04
N ASN A 252 -10.01 5.43 10.28
CA ASN A 252 -8.63 5.76 9.93
C ASN A 252 -7.82 6.24 11.15
N HIS A 253 -6.71 5.55 11.42
CA HIS A 253 -5.76 5.86 12.49
C HIS A 253 -4.43 6.43 11.94
N GLY A 254 -4.49 7.45 11.10
CA GLY A 254 -3.31 8.10 10.52
C GLY A 254 -2.46 7.14 9.69
N ALA A 255 -1.17 6.97 10.03
CA ALA A 255 -0.28 6.03 9.33
C ALA A 255 -0.67 4.57 9.48
N ALA A 256 -1.48 4.20 10.48
CA ALA A 256 -2.01 2.84 10.57
C ALA A 256 -3.15 2.58 9.56
N GLY A 257 -3.77 3.64 9.04
CA GLY A 257 -4.89 3.56 8.12
C GLY A 257 -6.16 2.99 8.76
N ALA A 258 -7.24 2.92 7.97
CA ALA A 258 -8.53 2.33 8.35
C ALA A 258 -8.61 0.81 8.16
N GLY A 259 -7.49 0.17 7.78
CA GLY A 259 -7.39 -1.27 7.57
C GLY A 259 -8.05 -1.79 6.30
N LEU A 260 -7.98 -3.12 6.11
CA LEU A 260 -8.47 -3.81 4.91
C LEU A 260 -9.99 -3.72 4.75
N GLU A 261 -10.69 -3.58 5.87
CA GLU A 261 -12.15 -3.64 5.94
C GLU A 261 -12.79 -2.35 5.41
N SER A 262 -11.99 -1.29 5.28
CA SER A 262 -12.36 -0.02 4.65
C SER A 262 -12.14 -0.01 3.13
N ILE A 263 -11.55 -1.06 2.57
CA ILE A 263 -11.37 -1.20 1.12
C ILE A 263 -12.70 -1.69 0.52
N LEU A 264 -13.25 -0.91 -0.41
CA LEU A 264 -14.46 -1.27 -1.11
C LEU A 264 -14.20 -2.41 -2.12
N PRO A 265 -15.16 -3.32 -2.34
CA PRO A 265 -14.94 -4.48 -3.20
C PRO A 265 -14.74 -4.11 -4.68
N ASP A 266 -15.31 -2.99 -5.12
CA ASP A 266 -15.23 -2.51 -6.50
C ASP A 266 -15.55 -1.01 -6.63
N ASP A 267 -15.29 -0.47 -7.83
CA ASP A 267 -15.57 0.92 -8.20
C ASP A 267 -17.07 1.26 -8.15
N ALA A 268 -17.96 0.29 -8.35
CA ALA A 268 -19.40 0.51 -8.24
C ALA A 268 -19.80 0.84 -6.80
N SER A 269 -19.21 0.14 -5.83
CA SER A 269 -19.39 0.39 -4.40
C SER A 269 -18.78 1.74 -4.00
N PHE A 270 -17.66 2.14 -4.59
CA PHE A 270 -17.11 3.49 -4.44
C PHE A 270 -18.09 4.56 -4.96
N GLY A 271 -18.64 4.36 -6.15
CA GLY A 271 -19.67 5.22 -6.72
C GLY A 271 -20.93 5.32 -5.85
N GLU A 272 -21.42 4.21 -5.30
CA GLU A 272 -22.57 4.21 -4.40
C GLU A 272 -22.27 4.97 -3.10
N HIS A 273 -21.07 4.81 -2.53
CA HIS A 273 -20.68 5.54 -1.32
C HIS A 273 -20.61 7.05 -1.56
N LEU A 274 -20.01 7.45 -2.70
CA LEU A 274 -19.74 8.84 -3.01
C LEU A 274 -20.98 9.58 -3.56
N TRP A 275 -21.77 8.91 -4.39
CA TRP A 275 -22.87 9.52 -5.13
C TRP A 275 -24.27 9.05 -4.68
N GLY A 276 -24.34 7.97 -3.91
CA GLY A 276 -25.58 7.28 -3.56
C GLY A 276 -26.04 6.28 -4.64
N ALA A 277 -27.04 5.45 -4.31
CA ALA A 277 -27.58 4.43 -5.21
C ALA A 277 -28.19 4.97 -6.52
N ALA A 278 -28.47 6.28 -6.59
CA ALA A 278 -28.91 6.95 -7.81
C ALA A 278 -27.76 7.24 -8.80
N GLY A 279 -26.50 6.99 -8.40
CA GLY A 279 -25.31 7.36 -9.14
C GLY A 279 -25.00 8.85 -9.05
N LEU A 280 -24.07 9.32 -9.89
CA LEU A 280 -23.66 10.73 -9.98
C LEU A 280 -24.88 11.67 -10.00
N PRO A 281 -25.00 12.58 -9.01
CA PRO A 281 -26.17 13.42 -8.88
C PRO A 281 -26.24 14.47 -10.00
N ALA A 282 -27.46 14.92 -10.33
CA ALA A 282 -27.67 15.94 -11.36
C ALA A 282 -27.07 17.31 -10.98
N ASP A 283 -26.90 17.57 -9.68
CA ASP A 283 -26.28 18.75 -9.11
C ASP A 283 -25.43 18.31 -7.87
N LEU A 284 -24.15 18.72 -7.78
CA LEU A 284 -23.30 18.51 -6.60
C LEU A 284 -23.24 19.78 -5.72
N PRO A 285 -23.01 19.67 -4.41
CA PRO A 285 -22.54 20.79 -3.59
C PRO A 285 -21.29 21.40 -4.23
N TRP A 286 -21.19 22.72 -4.30
CA TRP A 286 -20.08 23.34 -5.04
C TRP A 286 -18.80 23.47 -4.24
N ASP A 287 -18.90 23.36 -2.92
CA ASP A 287 -17.83 23.13 -1.97
C ASP A 287 -17.57 21.63 -1.81
N TRP A 288 -17.87 20.81 -2.83
CA TRP A 288 -17.79 19.35 -2.75
C TRP A 288 -16.49 18.84 -2.12
N PRO A 289 -15.29 19.32 -2.47
CA PRO A 289 -14.06 18.90 -1.79
C PRO A 289 -13.86 19.44 -0.37
N GLU A 290 -14.61 20.47 0.06
CA GLU A 290 -14.72 20.83 1.49
C GLU A 290 -15.70 19.91 2.23
N THR A 291 -16.65 19.32 1.51
CA THR A 291 -17.65 18.38 2.07
C THR A 291 -17.18 16.92 2.02
N VAL A 292 -16.24 16.58 1.13
CA VAL A 292 -15.62 15.27 1.02
C VAL A 292 -14.31 15.30 1.77
N ASP A 293 -14.30 14.62 2.91
CA ASP A 293 -13.09 14.34 3.64
C ASP A 293 -12.44 13.07 3.08
N THR A 294 -11.41 13.25 2.26
CA THR A 294 -10.65 12.15 1.63
C THR A 294 -9.90 11.30 2.64
N PHE A 295 -9.71 11.77 3.87
CA PHE A 295 -9.11 10.98 4.95
C PHE A 295 -10.04 9.86 5.45
N VAL A 296 -11.36 10.09 5.40
CA VAL A 296 -12.38 9.12 5.84
C VAL A 296 -13.19 8.50 4.70
N LEU A 297 -12.93 8.91 3.45
CA LEU A 297 -13.60 8.38 2.26
C LEU A 297 -13.09 6.97 1.93
N PRO A 298 -13.86 5.89 2.14
CA PRO A 298 -13.45 4.56 1.71
C PRO A 298 -13.28 4.49 0.19
N THR A 299 -12.38 3.63 -0.28
CA THR A 299 -12.03 3.50 -1.71
C THR A 299 -11.83 2.03 -2.09
N SER A 300 -12.06 1.69 -3.35
CA SER A 300 -11.76 0.35 -3.91
C SER A 300 -10.29 0.12 -4.23
N ILE A 301 -9.47 1.18 -4.24
CA ILE A 301 -8.03 1.07 -4.42
C ILE A 301 -7.37 0.82 -3.06
N ALA A 302 -6.79 -0.37 -2.91
CA ALA A 302 -5.93 -0.69 -1.79
C ALA A 302 -4.62 0.12 -1.88
N VAL A 303 -4.32 0.94 -0.87
CA VAL A 303 -3.00 1.59 -0.79
C VAL A 303 -1.91 0.55 -0.44
N PRO A 304 -0.60 0.87 -0.53
CA PRO A 304 0.43 -0.13 -0.24
C PRO A 304 0.46 -0.53 1.24
N THR A 305 0.65 -1.83 1.52
CA THR A 305 0.93 -2.32 2.88
C THR A 305 2.28 -1.80 3.36
N PHE A 306 2.49 -1.62 4.67
CA PHE A 306 3.72 -1.00 5.19
C PHE A 306 5.02 -1.67 4.66
N VAL A 307 5.02 -3.00 4.47
CA VAL A 307 6.16 -3.75 3.91
C VAL A 307 6.56 -3.25 2.51
N ARG A 308 5.67 -2.59 1.77
CA ARG A 308 5.91 -1.99 0.45
C ARG A 308 6.47 -0.57 0.49
N TRP A 309 6.43 0.07 1.65
CA TRP A 309 7.06 1.37 1.89
C TRP A 309 8.53 1.24 2.26
N LEU A 310 8.95 0.06 2.74
CA LEU A 310 10.35 -0.20 3.08
C LEU A 310 11.24 -0.32 1.84
N PRO A 311 12.47 0.25 1.87
CA PRO A 311 13.44 0.07 0.79
C PRO A 311 13.76 -1.42 0.60
N ARG A 312 13.86 -1.86 -0.66
CA ARG A 312 14.25 -3.25 -0.99
C ARG A 312 15.76 -3.45 -0.95
N ARG A 313 16.51 -2.43 -1.34
CA ARG A 313 17.97 -2.37 -1.24
C ARG A 313 18.41 -0.99 -0.78
N ILE A 314 19.59 -0.95 -0.16
CA ILE A 314 20.31 0.29 0.09
C ILE A 314 21.73 0.10 -0.45
N ASP A 315 22.20 1.08 -1.22
CA ASP A 315 23.56 1.09 -1.76
C ASP A 315 24.37 2.20 -1.07
N GLU A 316 25.47 1.81 -0.42
CA GLU A 316 26.36 2.73 0.28
C GLU A 316 26.90 3.85 -0.62
N ARG A 317 26.97 3.63 -1.93
CA ARG A 317 27.40 4.65 -2.90
C ARG A 317 26.50 5.88 -2.87
N TRP A 318 25.20 5.74 -2.57
CA TRP A 318 24.26 6.86 -2.48
C TRP A 318 24.71 7.93 -1.48
N PHE A 319 25.32 7.50 -0.37
CA PHE A 319 25.76 8.35 0.72
C PHE A 319 27.11 9.04 0.46
N THR A 320 27.81 8.65 -0.60
CA THR A 320 29.09 9.27 -1.02
C THR A 320 28.95 10.15 -2.26
N ARG A 321 27.79 10.10 -2.93
CA ARG A 321 27.48 10.98 -4.06
C ARG A 321 27.38 12.44 -3.59
N ARG A 322 27.66 13.36 -4.52
CA ARG A 322 27.56 14.81 -4.29
C ARG A 322 28.33 15.26 -3.04
N ASP A 323 29.57 14.77 -2.90
CA ASP A 323 30.44 15.02 -1.74
C ASP A 323 29.81 14.64 -0.39
N GLY A 324 28.91 13.65 -0.39
CA GLY A 324 28.26 13.14 0.82
C GLY A 324 27.05 13.95 1.27
N GLU A 325 26.41 14.74 0.39
CA GLU A 325 25.27 15.60 0.71
C GLU A 325 24.14 14.86 1.45
N LEU A 326 23.76 13.67 0.98
CA LEU A 326 22.71 12.86 1.62
C LEU A 326 23.13 12.40 3.03
N ALA A 327 24.36 11.93 3.20
CA ALA A 327 24.86 11.48 4.50
C ALA A 327 24.94 12.64 5.51
N ALA A 328 25.38 13.81 5.06
CA ALA A 328 25.43 15.00 5.89
C ALA A 328 24.03 15.47 6.32
N ALA A 329 23.07 15.48 5.40
CA ALA A 329 21.69 15.86 5.70
C ALA A 329 21.00 14.84 6.61
N GLU A 330 21.26 13.55 6.42
CA GLU A 330 20.78 12.49 7.33
C GLU A 330 21.32 12.68 8.75
N ALA A 331 22.62 12.91 8.89
CA ALA A 331 23.25 13.14 10.18
C ALA A 331 22.69 14.39 10.87
N ALA A 332 22.44 15.46 10.11
CA ALA A 332 21.82 16.68 10.64
C ALA A 332 20.38 16.43 11.11
N LEU A 333 19.58 15.67 10.37
CA LEU A 333 18.22 15.29 10.76
C LEU A 333 18.18 14.39 12.01
N ALA A 334 19.19 13.55 12.18
CA ALA A 334 19.33 12.71 13.36
C ALA A 334 19.69 13.53 14.61
N ASP A 335 20.54 14.55 14.47
CA ASP A 335 20.97 15.45 15.55
C ASP A 335 19.88 16.47 15.93
N ASP A 336 19.24 17.09 14.95
CA ASP A 336 18.17 18.07 15.12
C ASP A 336 16.97 17.75 14.22
N SER A 337 15.87 17.37 14.87
CA SER A 337 14.62 17.02 14.22
C SER A 337 13.80 18.24 13.78
N SER A 338 14.44 19.36 13.44
CA SER A 338 13.76 20.54 12.90
C SER A 338 13.20 20.29 11.49
N LEU A 339 12.16 21.04 11.14
CA LEU A 339 11.55 21.00 9.80
C LEU A 339 12.56 21.33 8.68
N GLU A 340 13.49 22.25 8.96
CA GLU A 340 14.55 22.65 8.01
C GLU A 340 15.44 21.46 7.65
N HIS A 341 15.90 20.69 8.63
CA HIS A 341 16.72 19.50 8.36
C HIS A 341 15.92 18.39 7.67
N ALA A 342 14.63 18.23 7.97
CA ALA A 342 13.78 17.28 7.26
C ALA A 342 13.67 17.65 5.76
N GLN A 343 13.47 18.94 5.47
CA GLN A 343 13.45 19.47 4.09
C GLN A 343 14.79 19.33 3.39
N ALA A 344 15.90 19.60 4.09
CA ALA A 344 17.25 19.41 3.55
C ALA A 344 17.54 17.94 3.22
N PHE A 345 17.19 17.02 4.11
CA PHE A 345 17.33 15.58 3.90
C PHE A 345 16.54 15.10 2.68
N MET A 346 15.26 15.49 2.57
CA MET A 346 14.46 15.13 1.40
C MET A 346 15.03 15.72 0.11
N THR A 347 15.50 16.97 0.15
CA THR A 347 16.11 17.63 -1.00
C THR A 347 17.36 16.89 -1.47
N ALA A 348 18.22 16.48 -0.54
CA ALA A 348 19.40 15.67 -0.84
C ALA A 348 19.03 14.31 -1.43
N ALA A 349 18.02 13.62 -0.86
CA ALA A 349 17.54 12.33 -1.37
C ALA A 349 16.99 12.44 -2.81
N MET A 350 16.19 13.47 -3.10
CA MET A 350 15.71 13.74 -4.46
C MET A 350 16.85 14.05 -5.43
N ALA A 351 17.83 14.85 -5.02
CA ALA A 351 18.98 15.20 -5.85
C ALA A 351 19.83 13.98 -6.19
N VAL A 352 20.15 13.14 -5.21
CA VAL A 352 20.87 11.87 -5.40
C VAL A 352 20.05 10.89 -6.24
N GLY A 353 18.75 10.76 -5.98
CA GLY A 353 17.84 9.90 -6.74
C GLY A 353 17.75 10.28 -8.22
N ARG A 354 17.70 11.59 -8.49
CA ARG A 354 17.76 12.12 -9.86
C ARG A 354 19.09 11.80 -10.54
N GLU A 355 20.20 11.93 -9.84
CA GLU A 355 21.53 11.60 -10.35
C GLU A 355 21.65 10.11 -10.69
N ILE A 356 21.20 9.22 -9.80
CA ILE A 356 21.11 7.76 -10.04
C ILE A 356 20.32 7.49 -11.31
N LEU A 357 19.14 8.09 -11.46
CA LEU A 357 18.32 7.88 -12.65
C LEU A 357 19.02 8.40 -13.92
N VAL A 358 19.52 9.63 -13.90
CA VAL A 358 20.08 10.28 -15.10
C VAL A 358 21.39 9.63 -15.53
N GLU A 359 22.25 9.24 -14.59
CA GLU A 359 23.58 8.70 -14.89
C GLU A 359 23.58 7.18 -15.11
N GLU A 360 22.80 6.45 -14.31
CA GLU A 360 22.80 4.97 -14.33
C GLU A 360 21.59 4.39 -15.06
N GLY A 361 20.51 5.16 -15.25
CA GLY A 361 19.22 4.64 -15.74
C GLY A 361 18.54 3.70 -14.74
N ASP A 362 18.95 3.70 -13.47
CA ASP A 362 18.47 2.75 -12.46
C ASP A 362 17.23 3.30 -11.72
N HIS A 363 16.06 3.07 -12.33
CA HIS A 363 14.77 3.46 -11.75
C HIS A 363 14.49 2.78 -10.40
N LEU A 364 14.88 1.50 -10.24
CA LEU A 364 14.66 0.78 -8.98
C LEU A 364 15.49 1.40 -7.85
N ALA A 365 16.73 1.82 -8.13
CA ALA A 365 17.59 2.41 -7.11
C ALA A 365 17.06 3.77 -6.68
N ARG A 366 16.54 4.57 -7.61
CA ARG A 366 15.83 5.80 -7.28
C ARG A 366 14.62 5.52 -6.38
N ILE A 367 13.77 4.54 -6.74
CA ILE A 367 12.59 4.18 -5.93
C ILE A 367 13.00 3.75 -4.52
N ASP A 368 14.01 2.89 -4.39
CA ASP A 368 14.45 2.40 -3.08
C ASP A 368 15.13 3.49 -2.24
N LEU A 369 15.86 4.43 -2.86
CA LEU A 369 16.36 5.62 -2.17
C LEU A 369 15.22 6.50 -1.65
N LEU A 370 14.15 6.68 -2.44
CA LEU A 370 13.01 7.48 -2.02
C LEU A 370 12.18 6.77 -0.94
N ARG A 371 12.05 5.44 -0.99
CA ARG A 371 11.48 4.64 0.11
C ARG A 371 12.31 4.75 1.39
N TYR A 372 13.64 4.70 1.26
CA TYR A 372 14.55 4.94 2.37
C TYR A 372 14.29 6.32 2.99
N ALA A 373 14.28 7.39 2.19
CA ALA A 373 14.00 8.74 2.66
C ALA A 373 12.62 8.85 3.30
N ALA A 374 11.62 8.19 2.71
CA ALA A 374 10.28 8.11 3.24
C ALA A 374 10.31 7.55 4.68
N VAL A 375 10.90 6.37 4.91
CA VAL A 375 10.95 5.75 6.26
C VAL A 375 11.62 6.67 7.29
N LYS A 376 12.68 7.39 6.92
CA LYS A 376 13.34 8.37 7.81
C LYS A 376 12.44 9.56 8.15
N LEU A 377 11.71 10.08 7.16
CA LEU A 377 10.77 11.16 7.37
C LEU A 377 9.53 10.74 8.15
N TRP A 378 9.10 9.47 8.03
CA TRP A 378 8.07 8.89 8.88
C TRP A 378 8.52 8.90 10.35
N ASP A 379 9.74 8.45 10.65
CA ASP A 379 10.25 8.47 12.03
C ASP A 379 10.47 9.89 12.56
N TRP A 380 10.90 10.82 11.70
CA TRP A 380 10.94 12.25 12.03
C TRP A 380 9.56 12.79 12.39
N SER A 381 8.54 12.57 11.55
CA SER A 381 7.17 13.02 11.81
C SER A 381 6.66 12.45 13.12
N ARG A 382 6.93 11.16 13.37
CA ARG A 382 6.56 10.49 14.60
C ARG A 382 7.12 11.17 15.85
N ARG A 383 8.40 11.53 15.82
CA ARG A 383 9.08 12.22 16.94
C ARG A 383 8.59 13.64 17.18
N ASN A 384 8.01 14.28 16.17
CA ASN A 384 7.57 15.69 16.22
C ASN A 384 6.06 15.88 16.36
N GLY A 385 5.27 14.80 16.42
CA GLY A 385 3.82 14.86 16.66
C GLY A 385 3.01 14.14 15.59
N PHE A 386 3.14 12.80 15.56
CA PHE A 386 2.43 11.96 14.60
C PHE A 386 0.91 12.01 14.69
N ASP A 387 0.33 12.40 15.83
CA ASP A 387 -1.06 12.10 16.26
C ASP A 387 -1.94 13.37 16.44
N ASP A 388 -1.47 14.55 16.03
CA ASP A 388 -2.33 15.75 15.98
C ASP A 388 -3.22 15.74 14.73
N PRO A 389 -4.55 16.02 14.83
CA PRO A 389 -5.58 15.83 13.79
C PRO A 389 -5.34 16.51 12.42
N ASP A 390 -4.22 17.19 12.27
CA ASP A 390 -3.69 17.80 11.06
C ASP A 390 -2.71 16.85 10.32
N HIS A 391 -3.05 15.56 10.19
CA HIS A 391 -2.22 14.46 9.68
C HIS A 391 -1.80 14.50 8.20
N GLY A 392 -1.76 15.69 7.61
CA GLY A 392 -1.20 16.00 6.30
C GLY A 392 -0.19 17.15 6.36
N MET A 393 0.52 17.29 7.48
CA MET A 393 1.55 18.29 7.78
C MET A 393 1.32 19.68 7.12
N PRO A 394 0.46 20.52 7.73
CA PRO A 394 0.19 21.90 7.32
C PRO A 394 1.39 22.86 7.38
N ASP A 395 2.53 22.40 7.89
CA ASP A 395 3.73 23.18 8.16
C ASP A 395 4.75 23.21 7.00
N GLY A 396 4.53 22.41 5.94
CA GLY A 396 5.45 22.31 4.81
C GLY A 396 6.50 21.19 4.92
N SER A 397 6.27 20.18 5.75
CA SER A 397 7.16 19.00 5.82
C SER A 397 7.18 18.16 4.53
N PRO A 398 8.22 17.35 4.31
CA PRO A 398 8.46 16.76 2.99
C PRO A 398 7.48 15.64 2.64
N ALA A 399 7.17 15.53 1.34
CA ALA A 399 6.09 14.72 0.81
C ALA A 399 6.37 13.20 0.83
N TYR A 400 6.02 12.48 1.91
CA TYR A 400 6.35 11.06 2.10
C TYR A 400 5.91 10.15 0.92
N PRO A 401 4.63 10.15 0.48
CA PRO A 401 4.21 9.32 -0.66
C PRO A 401 4.39 9.88 -2.10
N TYR A 402 4.53 11.20 -2.29
CA TYR A 402 4.36 11.83 -3.61
C TYR A 402 5.54 11.50 -4.53
N GLU A 403 6.77 11.70 -4.03
CA GLU A 403 7.97 11.45 -4.82
C GLU A 403 8.17 9.96 -5.12
N VAL A 404 7.71 9.09 -4.21
CA VAL A 404 7.74 7.64 -4.46
C VAL A 404 6.74 7.28 -5.56
N GLY A 405 5.51 7.80 -5.50
CA GLY A 405 4.51 7.63 -6.56
C GLY A 405 5.01 8.12 -7.92
N PHE A 406 5.63 9.32 -7.95
CA PHE A 406 6.22 9.89 -9.15
C PHE A 406 7.39 9.06 -9.70
N ALA A 407 8.25 8.51 -8.84
CA ALA A 407 9.32 7.62 -9.28
C ALA A 407 8.80 6.30 -9.88
N PHE A 408 7.68 5.76 -9.39
CA PHE A 408 6.99 4.65 -10.05
C PHE A 408 6.40 5.07 -11.40
N PHE A 409 5.89 6.30 -11.50
CA PHE A 409 5.33 6.84 -12.72
C PHE A 409 6.39 6.89 -13.83
N GLU A 410 7.55 7.50 -13.54
CA GLU A 410 8.70 7.55 -14.45
C GLU A 410 9.24 6.16 -14.81
N ALA A 411 9.08 5.17 -13.91
CA ALA A 411 9.53 3.80 -14.14
C ALA A 411 8.58 2.97 -15.02
N ALA A 412 7.39 3.47 -15.34
CA ALA A 412 6.39 2.71 -16.08
C ALA A 412 6.77 2.42 -17.52
N ASP A 413 7.48 3.37 -18.15
CA ASP A 413 7.94 3.25 -19.53
C ASP A 413 9.40 2.77 -19.65
N ALA A 414 10.04 2.44 -18.51
CA ALA A 414 11.43 2.05 -18.48
C ALA A 414 11.65 0.60 -18.96
N PRO A 415 12.65 0.33 -19.82
CA PRO A 415 13.05 -1.03 -20.18
C PRO A 415 13.52 -1.81 -18.93
N GLY A 416 12.88 -2.94 -18.63
CA GLY A 416 13.15 -3.68 -17.38
C GLY A 416 12.47 -3.08 -16.15
N GLY A 417 11.40 -2.29 -16.36
CA GLY A 417 10.66 -1.55 -15.34
C GLY A 417 10.08 -2.38 -14.19
N VAL A 418 9.59 -1.66 -13.20
CA VAL A 418 8.99 -2.20 -11.98
C VAL A 418 7.73 -3.01 -12.35
N PRO A 419 7.45 -4.16 -11.71
CA PRO A 419 6.18 -4.84 -11.86
C PRO A 419 4.98 -3.96 -11.46
N ALA A 420 3.95 -3.89 -12.31
CA ALA A 420 2.73 -3.11 -12.08
C ALA A 420 2.99 -1.65 -11.62
N PRO A 421 3.81 -0.87 -12.36
CA PRO A 421 4.28 0.43 -11.91
C PRO A 421 3.12 1.43 -11.76
N MET A 422 2.18 1.45 -12.72
CA MET A 422 1.02 2.34 -12.69
C MET A 422 0.05 2.03 -11.56
N ALA A 423 -0.21 0.75 -11.28
CA ALA A 423 -1.03 0.35 -10.14
C ALA A 423 -0.38 0.78 -8.80
N GLN A 424 0.95 0.65 -8.70
CA GLN A 424 1.69 1.18 -7.57
C GLN A 424 1.55 2.71 -7.52
N THR A 425 1.89 3.44 -8.57
CA THR A 425 1.75 4.90 -8.65
C THR A 425 0.37 5.37 -8.19
N LEU A 426 -0.71 4.79 -8.71
CA LEU A 426 -2.08 5.09 -8.31
C LEU A 426 -2.28 4.92 -6.80
N SER A 427 -1.86 3.78 -6.25
CA SER A 427 -1.98 3.50 -4.80
C SER A 427 -1.19 4.50 -3.93
N TRP A 428 -0.04 4.98 -4.40
CA TRP A 428 0.76 6.01 -3.72
C TRP A 428 0.11 7.39 -3.77
N TRP A 429 -0.52 7.76 -4.88
CA TRP A 429 -1.29 9.00 -4.99
C TRP A 429 -2.59 8.96 -4.20
N TRP A 430 -3.22 7.80 -4.07
CA TRP A 430 -4.33 7.65 -3.13
C TRP A 430 -3.90 7.85 -1.68
N ALA A 431 -2.74 7.34 -1.28
CA ALA A 431 -2.18 7.64 0.03
C ALA A 431 -1.91 9.15 0.21
N GLN A 432 -1.51 9.87 -0.85
CA GLN A 432 -1.39 11.35 -0.81
C GLN A 432 -2.71 12.03 -0.51
N LEU A 433 -3.76 11.65 -1.24
CA LEU A 433 -5.06 12.28 -1.13
C LEU A 433 -5.75 11.94 0.18
N ALA A 434 -5.54 10.73 0.70
CA ALA A 434 -5.97 10.36 2.05
C ALA A 434 -5.23 11.20 3.09
N ALA A 435 -3.90 11.34 3.00
CA ALA A 435 -3.11 12.03 4.01
C ALA A 435 -3.30 13.55 4.04
N ASN A 436 -3.70 14.21 2.95
CA ASN A 436 -3.85 15.67 2.90
C ASN A 436 -5.21 16.12 2.34
N PRO A 437 -6.30 16.01 3.14
CA PRO A 437 -7.63 16.37 2.68
C PRO A 437 -7.77 17.88 2.38
N GLY A 438 -8.42 18.19 1.25
CA GLY A 438 -9.00 19.50 0.96
C GLY A 438 -8.05 20.65 0.57
N ARG A 439 -6.81 20.37 0.15
CA ARG A 439 -5.86 21.42 -0.26
C ARG A 439 -5.34 21.35 -1.68
N GLY A 440 -5.48 20.22 -2.37
CA GLY A 440 -5.00 20.12 -3.75
C GLY A 440 -3.49 20.05 -3.87
N LEU A 441 -2.86 19.86 -2.71
CA LEU A 441 -1.45 19.77 -2.56
C LEU A 441 -1.17 18.35 -2.08
N SER A 442 -0.09 17.77 -2.58
CA SER A 442 0.59 16.69 -1.89
C SER A 442 0.94 17.09 -0.45
N THR A 443 1.22 16.08 0.37
CA THR A 443 2.01 16.24 1.59
C THR A 443 3.19 17.22 1.31
N GLY A 444 3.36 18.27 2.10
CA GLY A 444 4.40 19.29 1.84
C GLY A 444 4.06 20.44 0.89
N GLN A 445 2.77 20.68 0.66
CA GLN A 445 2.26 21.87 -0.04
C GLN A 445 2.70 21.99 -1.52
N ARG A 446 3.17 20.90 -2.16
CA ARG A 446 3.38 20.91 -3.63
C ARG A 446 2.06 20.56 -4.32
N PRO A 447 1.65 21.27 -5.37
CA PRO A 447 0.49 20.86 -6.17
C PRO A 447 0.65 19.42 -6.65
N LEU A 448 -0.42 18.65 -6.56
CA LEU A 448 -0.48 17.40 -7.32
C LEU A 448 -0.67 17.77 -8.80
N ASP A 449 0.14 17.17 -9.66
CA ASP A 449 -0.12 17.21 -11.09
C ASP A 449 -1.23 16.19 -11.37
N TYR A 450 -2.47 16.66 -11.52
CA TYR A 450 -3.60 15.75 -11.70
C TYR A 450 -3.64 15.12 -13.09
N GLU A 451 -2.88 15.62 -14.07
CA GLU A 451 -2.70 14.94 -15.36
C GLU A 451 -1.93 13.63 -15.17
N ASP A 452 -0.83 13.67 -14.42
CA ASP A 452 -0.11 12.47 -14.01
C ASP A 452 -1.05 11.57 -13.21
N VAL A 453 -1.77 12.13 -12.19
CA VAL A 453 -2.72 11.37 -11.35
C VAL A 453 -3.72 10.58 -12.17
N LEU A 454 -4.40 11.25 -13.10
CA LEU A 454 -5.36 10.63 -14.00
C LEU A 454 -4.71 9.61 -14.92
N THR A 455 -3.52 9.90 -15.45
CA THR A 455 -2.78 8.98 -16.32
C THR A 455 -2.47 7.65 -15.61
N ALA A 456 -1.95 7.67 -14.38
CA ALA A 456 -1.73 6.41 -13.69
C ALA A 456 -3.01 5.81 -13.11
N ALA A 457 -4.06 6.59 -12.85
CA ALA A 457 -5.36 6.02 -12.52
C ALA A 457 -5.92 5.19 -13.69
N GLU A 458 -5.89 5.75 -14.89
CA GLU A 458 -6.30 5.06 -16.12
C GLU A 458 -5.45 3.82 -16.39
N ALA A 459 -4.13 3.98 -16.38
CA ALA A 459 -3.21 2.88 -16.66
C ALA A 459 -3.13 1.85 -15.51
N GLY A 460 -3.44 2.27 -14.28
CA GLY A 460 -3.51 1.43 -13.09
C GLY A 460 -4.83 0.67 -12.94
N GLY A 461 -5.80 0.91 -13.83
CA GLY A 461 -7.08 0.20 -13.88
C GLY A 461 -8.14 0.76 -12.93
N ALA A 462 -8.05 2.03 -12.56
CA ALA A 462 -9.11 2.71 -11.80
C ALA A 462 -10.44 2.64 -12.57
N GLY A 463 -11.53 2.48 -11.82
CA GLY A 463 -12.85 2.39 -12.41
C GLY A 463 -13.43 3.77 -12.80
N PRO A 464 -14.56 3.78 -13.53
CA PRO A 464 -15.14 5.02 -14.00
C PRO A 464 -15.60 5.99 -12.91
N ASN A 465 -16.00 5.53 -11.71
CA ASN A 465 -16.39 6.40 -10.60
C ASN A 465 -15.17 7.03 -9.93
N GLU A 466 -14.10 6.26 -9.71
CA GLU A 466 -12.81 6.75 -9.22
C GLU A 466 -12.23 7.81 -10.14
N ILE A 467 -12.28 7.58 -11.45
CA ILE A 467 -11.82 8.54 -12.46
C ILE A 467 -12.68 9.80 -12.48
N ALA A 468 -14.01 9.66 -12.37
CA ALA A 468 -14.91 10.80 -12.27
C ALA A 468 -14.62 11.63 -11.01
N PHE A 469 -14.40 10.98 -9.87
CA PHE A 469 -14.00 11.62 -8.63
C PHE A 469 -12.67 12.37 -8.78
N LEU A 470 -11.66 11.72 -9.34
CA LEU A 470 -10.34 12.31 -9.61
C LEU A 470 -10.43 13.56 -10.47
N HIS A 471 -11.18 13.49 -11.57
CA HIS A 471 -11.42 14.65 -12.41
C HIS A 471 -12.02 15.79 -11.60
N LEU A 472 -13.09 15.55 -10.84
CA LEU A 472 -13.77 16.59 -10.08
C LEU A 472 -12.91 17.20 -8.98
N TYR A 473 -12.28 16.32 -8.20
CA TYR A 473 -11.44 16.71 -7.08
C TYR A 473 -10.23 17.51 -7.59
N GLY A 474 -9.55 17.01 -8.62
CA GLY A 474 -8.41 17.71 -9.25
C GLY A 474 -8.77 19.08 -9.84
N SER A 475 -9.86 19.16 -10.62
CA SER A 475 -10.36 20.43 -11.19
C SER A 475 -10.55 21.51 -10.15
N TRP A 476 -11.12 21.11 -9.01
CA TRP A 476 -11.40 22.02 -7.92
C TRP A 476 -10.13 22.47 -7.21
N GLU A 477 -9.26 21.52 -6.95
CA GLU A 477 -8.03 21.74 -6.19
C GLU A 477 -7.01 22.58 -6.95
N GLU A 478 -6.83 22.33 -8.24
CA GLU A 478 -6.03 23.20 -9.13
C GLU A 478 -6.56 24.64 -9.13
N SER A 479 -7.83 24.87 -8.80
CA SER A 479 -8.42 26.21 -8.77
C SER A 479 -8.03 27.06 -7.56
N ARG A 480 -7.36 26.51 -6.54
CA ARG A 480 -7.23 27.12 -5.20
C ARG A 480 -5.97 27.97 -4.92
N GLY A 481 -4.99 28.11 -5.81
CA GLY A 481 -3.75 28.87 -5.50
C GLY A 481 -3.27 29.89 -6.55
N PRO A 482 -2.30 30.78 -6.21
CA PRO A 482 -1.49 31.55 -7.18
C PRO A 482 -0.72 30.63 -8.16
N VAL A 483 -0.58 29.37 -7.75
CA VAL A 483 0.08 28.30 -8.48
C VAL A 483 -0.79 27.83 -9.66
N ALA A 484 -2.11 27.97 -9.59
CA ALA A 484 -3.02 27.80 -10.74
C ALA A 484 -2.68 28.76 -11.89
N ASP A 485 -2.25 29.98 -11.55
CA ASP A 485 -1.83 30.99 -12.52
C ASP A 485 -0.43 30.70 -13.10
N THR A 486 0.31 29.72 -12.55
CA THR A 486 1.70 29.39 -12.93
C THR A 486 1.86 27.98 -13.53
N TRP A 487 1.02 27.02 -13.14
CA TRP A 487 1.17 25.58 -13.46
C TRP A 487 -0.12 24.89 -13.92
N GLY A 488 -1.21 25.63 -14.21
CA GLY A 488 -2.38 25.02 -14.85
C GLY A 488 -1.91 24.27 -16.10
N THR A 489 -2.02 22.94 -16.11
CA THR A 489 -1.29 22.14 -17.08
C THR A 489 -1.79 22.47 -18.48
N GLU A 490 -0.85 22.83 -19.35
CA GLU A 490 -1.11 23.02 -20.78
C GLU A 490 -1.57 21.71 -21.46
N HIS A 491 -1.61 20.58 -20.73
CA HIS A 491 -1.74 19.24 -21.29
C HIS A 491 -2.80 18.34 -20.63
N GLY A 492 -3.50 18.78 -19.58
CA GLY A 492 -4.51 17.94 -18.91
C GLY A 492 -5.58 17.37 -19.87
N PRO A 493 -5.99 16.09 -19.74
CA PRO A 493 -6.87 15.39 -20.68
C PRO A 493 -8.28 16.02 -20.79
N VAL A 494 -8.65 16.85 -19.81
CA VAL A 494 -9.77 17.79 -19.93
C VAL A 494 -9.29 19.19 -19.52
N ARG A 495 -8.50 19.86 -20.37
CA ARG A 495 -8.12 21.29 -20.24
C ARG A 495 -9.26 22.20 -19.76
N LEU A 496 -10.50 21.88 -20.10
CA LEU A 496 -11.68 22.67 -19.75
C LEU A 496 -12.04 22.65 -18.25
N LEU A 497 -11.50 21.69 -17.49
CA LEU A 497 -11.64 21.59 -16.04
C LEU A 497 -10.71 22.53 -15.26
N ALA A 498 -9.69 23.09 -15.91
CA ALA A 498 -8.80 24.10 -15.33
C ALA A 498 -9.45 25.51 -15.29
N VAL A 499 -10.73 25.65 -15.68
CA VAL A 499 -11.50 26.85 -15.35
C VAL A 499 -11.81 26.82 -13.85
N PRO A 500 -11.42 27.84 -13.07
CA PRO A 500 -11.68 27.87 -11.63
C PRO A 500 -13.18 27.88 -11.34
N MET A 501 -13.80 26.71 -11.19
CA MET A 501 -15.26 26.59 -11.14
C MET A 501 -15.85 27.45 -10.02
N ARG A 502 -15.13 27.62 -8.90
CA ARG A 502 -15.48 28.55 -7.82
C ARG A 502 -15.76 30.00 -8.22
N ARG A 503 -15.25 30.46 -9.37
CA ARG A 503 -15.48 31.81 -9.91
C ARG A 503 -16.82 31.94 -10.66
N LEU A 504 -17.49 30.83 -10.94
CA LEU A 504 -18.85 30.78 -11.48
C LEU A 504 -19.87 30.72 -10.35
N ASP A 505 -21.06 31.28 -10.59
CA ASP A 505 -22.17 31.10 -9.66
C ASP A 505 -22.62 29.61 -9.61
N PRO A 506 -23.22 29.15 -8.50
CA PRO A 506 -23.73 27.79 -8.35
C PRO A 506 -24.57 27.26 -9.54
N ALA A 507 -25.45 28.09 -10.11
CA ALA A 507 -26.32 27.66 -11.19
C ALA A 507 -25.55 27.48 -12.51
N GLY A 508 -24.59 28.36 -12.79
CA GLY A 508 -23.72 28.25 -13.96
C GLY A 508 -22.87 26.99 -13.91
N ARG A 509 -22.30 26.67 -12.74
CA ARG A 509 -21.55 25.43 -12.56
C ARG A 509 -22.42 24.19 -12.73
N ALA A 510 -23.64 24.19 -12.19
CA ALA A 510 -24.59 23.06 -12.28
C ALA A 510 -24.90 22.72 -13.72
N THR A 511 -25.21 23.75 -14.51
CA THR A 511 -25.50 23.61 -15.93
C THR A 511 -24.35 22.97 -16.71
N ILE A 512 -23.10 23.39 -16.45
CA ILE A 512 -21.93 22.84 -17.14
C ILE A 512 -21.68 21.37 -16.72
N LEU A 513 -21.65 21.10 -15.41
CA LEU A 513 -21.30 19.78 -14.91
C LEU A 513 -22.38 18.73 -15.15
N ARG A 514 -23.67 19.11 -15.18
CA ARG A 514 -24.76 18.15 -15.41
C ARG A 514 -24.58 17.34 -16.69
N ARG A 515 -24.16 17.98 -17.79
CA ARG A 515 -23.93 17.28 -19.06
C ARG A 515 -22.65 16.46 -19.05
N PHE A 516 -21.60 16.97 -18.43
CA PHE A 516 -20.37 16.22 -18.20
C PHE A 516 -20.68 14.93 -17.43
N PHE A 517 -21.43 15.02 -16.34
CA PHE A 517 -21.85 13.87 -15.52
C PHE A 517 -22.81 12.94 -16.24
N ALA A 518 -23.81 13.45 -16.96
CA ALA A 518 -24.68 12.60 -17.76
C ALA A 518 -23.85 11.76 -18.75
N LYS A 519 -22.84 12.38 -19.40
CA LYS A 519 -21.97 11.67 -20.33
C LYS A 519 -21.05 10.67 -19.66
N GLN A 520 -20.52 11.00 -18.48
CA GLN A 520 -19.73 10.07 -17.67
C GLN A 520 -20.59 8.88 -17.23
N SER A 521 -21.79 9.11 -16.70
CA SER A 521 -22.73 8.07 -16.28
C SER A 521 -23.16 7.16 -17.45
N GLU A 522 -23.42 7.72 -18.63
CA GLU A 522 -23.68 6.93 -19.85
C GLU A 522 -22.51 6.02 -20.21
N PHE A 523 -21.28 6.54 -20.07
CA PHE A 523 -20.07 5.78 -20.33
C PHE A 523 -19.87 4.64 -19.32
N VAL A 524 -20.04 4.93 -18.02
CA VAL A 524 -20.00 3.92 -16.95
C VAL A 524 -21.02 2.82 -17.20
N ALA A 525 -22.27 3.20 -17.48
CA ALA A 525 -23.37 2.25 -17.72
C ALA A 525 -23.16 1.39 -18.98
N GLY A 526 -22.37 1.86 -19.94
CA GLY A 526 -22.01 1.12 -21.16
C GLY A 526 -20.87 0.12 -20.99
N GLY A 527 -20.29 -0.02 -19.79
CA GLY A 527 -19.08 -0.83 -19.57
C GLY A 527 -17.86 -0.29 -20.33
N GLY A 528 -17.81 1.03 -20.53
CA GLY A 528 -16.81 1.68 -21.36
C GLY A 528 -15.38 1.54 -20.83
N VAL A 529 -14.43 1.43 -21.76
CA VAL A 529 -12.99 1.56 -21.49
C VAL A 529 -12.57 3.00 -21.78
N LEU A 530 -11.76 3.59 -20.90
CA LEU A 530 -11.27 4.96 -21.09
C LEU A 530 -10.42 4.99 -22.36
N THR A 531 -10.84 5.83 -23.31
CA THR A 531 -10.20 5.98 -24.61
C THR A 531 -10.11 7.45 -24.95
N GLN A 532 -9.23 7.82 -25.88
CA GLN A 532 -9.23 9.17 -26.45
C GLN A 532 -10.63 9.62 -26.92
N GLY A 533 -11.44 8.69 -27.45
CA GLY A 533 -12.83 8.97 -27.83
C GLY A 533 -13.75 9.35 -26.66
N HIS A 534 -13.50 8.78 -25.48
CA HIS A 534 -14.21 9.15 -24.25
C HIS A 534 -13.88 10.58 -23.81
N HIS A 535 -12.59 10.96 -23.76
CA HIS A 535 -12.20 12.34 -23.42
C HIS A 535 -12.76 13.36 -24.41
N ILE A 536 -12.79 13.03 -25.71
CA ILE A 536 -13.45 13.85 -26.72
C ILE A 536 -14.95 13.99 -26.41
N ALA A 537 -15.62 12.91 -26.03
CA ALA A 537 -17.04 12.94 -25.67
C ALA A 537 -17.32 13.78 -24.41
N LEU A 538 -16.46 13.70 -23.39
CA LEU A 538 -16.53 14.54 -22.19
C LEU A 538 -16.31 16.02 -22.53
N SER A 539 -15.30 16.32 -23.35
CA SER A 539 -15.03 17.67 -23.86
C SER A 539 -16.22 18.23 -24.66
N GLN A 540 -16.86 17.39 -25.50
CA GLN A 540 -18.08 17.78 -26.22
C GLN A 540 -19.26 18.02 -25.27
N ALA A 541 -19.46 17.17 -24.26
CA ALA A 541 -20.52 17.33 -23.27
C ALA A 541 -20.35 18.64 -22.48
N TRP A 542 -19.11 18.97 -22.13
CA TRP A 542 -18.76 20.25 -21.53
C TRP A 542 -19.11 21.43 -22.43
N ASN A 543 -18.68 21.41 -23.69
CA ASN A 543 -18.96 22.47 -24.66
C ASN A 543 -20.47 22.68 -24.86
N GLN A 544 -21.25 21.59 -24.86
CA GLN A 544 -22.71 21.66 -24.90
C GLN A 544 -23.30 22.28 -23.63
N GLY A 545 -22.80 21.93 -22.44
CA GLY A 545 -23.20 22.58 -21.18
C GLY A 545 -22.88 24.06 -21.17
N CYS A 546 -21.76 24.44 -21.79
CA CYS A 546 -21.37 25.84 -21.95
C CYS A 546 -22.35 26.64 -22.82
N ALA A 547 -22.93 26.02 -23.86
CA ALA A 547 -23.96 26.66 -24.69
C ALA A 547 -25.26 26.95 -23.93
N GLU A 548 -25.53 26.23 -22.83
CA GLU A 548 -26.71 26.40 -21.98
C GLU A 548 -26.54 27.49 -20.91
N LEU A 549 -25.32 28.03 -20.76
CA LEU A 549 -25.06 29.14 -19.86
C LEU A 549 -25.68 30.45 -20.36
N SER A 550 -26.12 31.29 -19.43
CA SER A 550 -26.47 32.68 -19.74
C SER A 550 -25.25 33.48 -20.24
N ALA A 551 -25.49 34.59 -20.93
CA ALA A 551 -24.41 35.47 -21.39
C ALA A 551 -23.49 35.91 -20.24
N ALA A 552 -24.07 36.29 -19.08
CA ALA A 552 -23.30 36.67 -17.89
C ALA A 552 -22.44 35.52 -17.34
N GLN A 553 -22.96 34.30 -17.35
CA GLN A 553 -22.22 33.10 -16.93
C GLN A 553 -21.09 32.75 -17.88
N ARG A 554 -21.29 32.90 -19.19
CA ARG A 554 -20.22 32.70 -20.19
C ARG A 554 -19.13 33.75 -20.07
N ASP A 555 -19.49 35.01 -19.82
CA ASP A 555 -18.52 36.06 -19.59
C ASP A 555 -17.74 35.84 -18.28
N ALA A 556 -18.42 35.39 -17.22
CA ALA A 556 -17.77 34.97 -15.98
C ALA A 556 -16.81 33.78 -16.21
N LEU A 557 -17.22 32.78 -17.00
CA LEU A 557 -16.39 31.63 -17.37
C LEU A 557 -15.12 32.06 -18.11
N ARG A 558 -15.27 32.88 -19.16
CA ARG A 558 -14.14 33.41 -19.95
C ARG A 558 -13.21 34.29 -19.11
N GLY A 559 -13.78 35.07 -18.20
CA GLY A 559 -13.02 35.92 -17.27
C GLY A 559 -12.28 35.13 -16.20
N ALA A 560 -12.83 33.98 -15.78
CA ALA A 560 -12.22 33.08 -14.82
C ALA A 560 -11.09 32.24 -15.44
N ALA A 561 -11.16 31.95 -16.73
CA ALA A 561 -10.26 31.04 -17.42
C ALA A 561 -8.82 31.59 -17.59
N PRO A 562 -7.79 30.76 -17.35
CA PRO A 562 -6.41 31.04 -17.71
C PRO A 562 -6.28 31.41 -19.20
N ALA A 563 -5.31 32.26 -19.53
CA ALA A 563 -5.16 32.80 -20.87
C ALA A 563 -4.96 31.72 -21.94
N GLU A 564 -4.34 30.61 -21.53
CA GLU A 564 -3.99 29.43 -22.29
C GLU A 564 -5.22 28.61 -22.70
N ILE A 565 -6.32 28.72 -21.94
CA ILE A 565 -7.56 27.94 -22.10
C ILE A 565 -8.66 28.78 -22.79
N ARG A 566 -8.52 30.11 -22.81
CA ARG A 566 -9.46 31.00 -23.52
C ARG A 566 -9.71 30.61 -24.99
N PRO A 567 -8.72 30.14 -25.78
CA PRO A 567 -8.96 29.65 -27.13
C PRO A 567 -9.90 28.44 -27.17
N ASP A 568 -9.78 27.53 -26.20
CA ASP A 568 -10.62 26.33 -26.09
C ASP A 568 -12.06 26.70 -25.69
N LEU A 569 -12.23 27.82 -24.97
CA LEU A 569 -13.54 28.42 -24.66
C LEU A 569 -14.16 29.22 -25.82
N ALA A 570 -13.46 29.41 -26.94
CA ALA A 570 -14.03 30.07 -28.11
C ALA A 570 -15.22 29.30 -28.70
N GLY A 571 -15.29 27.98 -28.45
CA GLY A 571 -16.43 27.12 -28.77
C GLY A 571 -17.64 27.25 -27.83
N CYS A 572 -17.56 28.11 -26.81
CA CYS A 572 -18.65 28.47 -25.92
C CYS A 572 -19.23 29.85 -26.33
N PRO A 573 -20.14 29.90 -27.32
CA PRO A 573 -20.69 31.14 -27.87
C PRO A 573 -21.51 31.91 -26.85
#